data_AF-A0A2T6SZY3-F1
#
_entry.id   AF-A0A2T6SZY3-F1
#
_cell.length_a   1.000
_cell.length_b   1.000
_cell.length_c   1.000
_cell.angle_alpha   90.00
_cell.angle_beta   90.00
_cell.angle_gamma   90.00
#
_symmetry.space_group_name_H-M   'P 1'
#
loop_
_entity.id
_entity.type
_entity.pdbx_description
1 polymer ?
#
loop_
_entity_poly.entity_id
_entity_poly.type
_entity_poly.pdbx_seq_one_letter_code
_entity_poly.pdbx_strand_id
1 'polypeptide(L)'
;YINSKKALLNQELRSGDVVKIIKGDKVIPRFIWMDQLKTSKAKNHLRIQRRNRLKEIDTKSMINILATFFGRSVFEDADLKDYKNFEEKLTDCGVETTLTEAMKSFENLAKLTEEIENKVFSLKEDAILEYQEMSLWTRGLRYLGFKTNVLNFLTPNRQWQCKELEHFSVCSSNALEIKQVLLNDCCYPKYGDEIIAIVTDLKDPKAIAHHKFCKKAIAEVDSKVPMVYIEWHKRDRTIYKMMFYLGEKKSVLASLLTFLNRNECNIVGVSYLGYKDKYSSHCEVSFEIATDKADWMRALINRKYQDRIVELSSLDDAYEIQ
;
A
#
# COMPACT_ATOMS: atom_id res chain seq x y z
N TYR A 1 -34.76 -9.75 -5.33
CA TYR A 1 -36.21 -9.66 -5.58
C TYR A 1 -36.91 -9.44 -4.26
N ILE A 2 -37.88 -8.55 -4.23
CA ILE A 2 -38.73 -8.27 -3.06
C ILE A 2 -40.16 -8.47 -3.54
N ASN A 3 -40.93 -9.34 -2.86
CA ASN A 3 -42.31 -9.67 -3.23
C ASN A 3 -42.44 -10.03 -4.73
N SER A 4 -41.55 -10.90 -5.20
CA SER A 4 -41.42 -11.37 -6.60
C SER A 4 -41.09 -10.30 -7.66
N LYS A 5 -40.86 -9.03 -7.26
CA LYS A 5 -40.41 -7.95 -8.16
C LYS A 5 -38.90 -7.72 -8.06
N LYS A 6 -38.28 -7.35 -9.17
CA LYS A 6 -36.86 -6.97 -9.19
C LYS A 6 -36.70 -5.67 -8.40
N ALA A 7 -35.71 -5.62 -7.52
CA ALA A 7 -35.45 -4.52 -6.60
C ALA A 7 -33.99 -4.09 -6.73
N LEU A 8 -33.70 -2.84 -6.37
CA LEU A 8 -32.34 -2.31 -6.29
C LEU A 8 -31.66 -2.79 -5.00
N LEU A 9 -30.32 -2.82 -4.99
CA LEU A 9 -29.52 -3.25 -3.83
C LEU A 9 -29.59 -2.29 -2.64
N ASN A 10 -29.81 -1.00 -2.91
CA ASN A 10 -29.91 0.06 -1.91
C ASN A 10 -31.35 0.29 -1.41
N GLN A 11 -32.31 -0.54 -1.81
CA GLN A 11 -33.69 -0.43 -1.35
C GLN A 11 -33.80 -0.84 0.12
N GLU A 12 -34.36 0.04 0.95
CA GLU A 12 -34.64 -0.27 2.34
C GLU A 12 -35.83 -1.24 2.46
N LEU A 13 -35.66 -2.28 3.27
CA LEU A 13 -36.66 -3.33 3.50
C LEU A 13 -37.64 -2.93 4.60
N ARG A 14 -38.89 -3.36 4.47
CA ARG A 14 -39.94 -3.16 5.48
C ARG A 14 -40.31 -4.48 6.14
N SER A 15 -40.91 -4.39 7.32
CA SER A 15 -41.45 -5.56 8.00
C SER A 15 -42.53 -6.22 7.13
N GLY A 16 -42.43 -7.53 6.93
CA GLY A 16 -43.35 -8.31 6.08
C GLY A 16 -42.88 -8.52 4.63
N ASP A 17 -41.78 -7.90 4.21
CA ASP A 17 -41.24 -8.12 2.86
C ASP A 17 -40.63 -9.52 2.69
N VAL A 18 -41.00 -10.22 1.61
CA VAL A 18 -40.41 -11.52 1.24
C VAL A 18 -39.24 -11.28 0.28
N VAL A 19 -38.04 -11.60 0.74
CA VAL A 19 -36.80 -11.33 0.00
C VAL A 19 -36.24 -12.61 -0.63
N LYS A 20 -35.98 -12.57 -1.94
CA LYS A 20 -35.23 -13.60 -2.68
C LYS A 20 -33.93 -13.02 -3.23
N ILE A 21 -32.80 -13.53 -2.76
CA ILE A 21 -31.45 -13.11 -3.15
C ILE A 21 -30.92 -14.07 -4.23
N ILE A 22 -30.49 -13.52 -5.37
CA ILE A 22 -29.75 -14.27 -6.38
C ILE A 22 -28.27 -14.24 -5.99
N LYS A 23 -27.64 -15.41 -5.92
CA LYS A 23 -26.22 -15.57 -5.57
C LYS A 23 -25.48 -16.11 -6.79
N GLY A 24 -24.21 -15.73 -6.93
CA GLY A 24 -23.29 -16.39 -7.87
C GLY A 24 -22.51 -17.51 -7.19
N ASP A 25 -21.78 -18.29 -7.98
CA ASP A 25 -21.04 -19.47 -7.50
C ASP A 25 -19.88 -19.12 -6.57
N LYS A 26 -19.25 -17.95 -6.77
CA LYS A 26 -18.14 -17.46 -5.94
C LYS A 26 -18.57 -16.27 -5.10
N VAL A 27 -18.21 -16.31 -3.82
CA VAL A 27 -18.41 -15.19 -2.89
C VAL A 27 -17.30 -14.17 -3.10
N ILE A 28 -17.60 -13.09 -3.80
CA ILE A 28 -16.68 -11.95 -4.01
C ILE A 28 -17.27 -10.73 -3.30
N PRO A 29 -16.86 -10.44 -2.06
CA PRO A 29 -17.36 -9.28 -1.34
C PRO A 29 -16.87 -8.00 -2.02
N ARG A 30 -17.78 -7.03 -2.20
CA ARG A 30 -17.43 -5.69 -2.67
C ARG A 30 -17.33 -4.76 -1.47
N PHE A 31 -16.12 -4.31 -1.16
CA PHE A 31 -15.89 -3.46 0.02
C PHE A 31 -16.48 -2.05 -0.12
N ILE A 32 -16.78 -1.61 -1.35
CA ILE A 32 -17.52 -0.36 -1.67
C ILE A 32 -18.92 -0.36 -1.02
N TRP A 33 -19.48 -1.53 -0.70
CA TRP A 33 -20.81 -1.60 -0.06
C TRP A 33 -20.82 -1.16 1.40
N MET A 34 -19.67 -0.84 1.99
CA MET A 34 -19.58 -0.46 3.41
C MET A 34 -20.51 0.71 3.77
N ASP A 35 -20.66 1.67 2.87
CA ASP A 35 -21.50 2.86 3.08
C ASP A 35 -22.99 2.58 2.81
N GLN A 36 -23.29 1.53 2.03
CA GLN A 36 -24.66 1.10 1.73
C GLN A 36 -25.26 0.27 2.87
N LEU A 37 -24.43 -0.35 3.70
CA LEU A 37 -24.88 -1.15 4.83
C LEU A 37 -25.43 -0.25 5.95
N LYS A 38 -26.62 -0.58 6.46
CA LYS A 38 -27.22 0.15 7.61
C LYS A 38 -26.90 -0.51 8.95
N THR A 39 -26.99 -1.83 9.03
CA THR A 39 -26.84 -2.54 10.31
C THR A 39 -25.38 -2.66 10.76
N SER A 40 -25.13 -2.44 12.05
CA SER A 40 -23.79 -2.57 12.66
C SER A 40 -23.20 -3.98 12.47
N LYS A 41 -24.03 -5.01 12.61
CA LYS A 41 -23.63 -6.42 12.40
C LYS A 41 -23.12 -6.67 10.99
N ALA A 42 -23.83 -6.19 9.95
CA ALA A 42 -23.39 -6.35 8.57
C ALA A 42 -22.11 -5.55 8.29
N LYS A 43 -22.02 -4.31 8.77
CA LYS A 43 -20.80 -3.50 8.66
C LYS A 43 -19.60 -4.20 9.29
N ASN A 44 -19.76 -4.76 10.49
CA ASN A 44 -18.70 -5.47 11.19
C ASN A 44 -18.24 -6.71 10.41
N HIS A 45 -19.19 -7.51 9.91
CA HIS A 45 -18.87 -8.69 9.12
C HIS A 45 -18.10 -8.34 7.84
N LEU A 46 -18.51 -7.27 7.12
CA LEU A 46 -17.79 -6.82 5.92
C LEU A 46 -16.38 -6.30 6.25
N ARG A 47 -16.20 -5.62 7.39
CA ARG A 47 -14.88 -5.18 7.86
C ARG A 47 -13.96 -6.35 8.17
N ILE A 48 -14.48 -7.40 8.83
CA ILE A 48 -13.73 -8.63 9.10
C ILE A 48 -13.33 -9.30 7.79
N GLN A 49 -14.25 -9.43 6.84
CA GLN A 49 -13.95 -9.99 5.52
C GLN A 49 -12.89 -9.18 4.77
N ARG A 50 -12.95 -7.84 4.82
CA ARG A 50 -11.94 -6.97 4.22
C ARG A 50 -10.57 -7.21 4.83
N ARG A 51 -10.48 -7.22 6.17
CA ARG A 51 -9.23 -7.46 6.90
C ARG A 51 -8.64 -8.83 6.57
N ASN A 52 -9.47 -9.87 6.51
CA ASN A 52 -9.00 -11.23 6.18
C ASN A 52 -8.48 -11.30 4.73
N ARG A 53 -9.21 -10.68 3.80
CA ARG A 53 -8.79 -10.63 2.39
C ARG A 53 -7.49 -9.85 2.20
N LEU A 54 -7.35 -8.73 2.91
CA LEU A 54 -6.13 -7.94 2.90
C LEU A 54 -4.93 -8.76 3.40
N LYS A 55 -5.09 -9.43 4.55
CA LYS A 55 -4.05 -10.32 5.08
C LYS A 55 -3.64 -11.41 4.08
N GLU A 56 -4.60 -12.04 3.41
CA GLU A 56 -4.30 -13.04 2.37
C GLU A 56 -3.51 -12.46 1.19
N ILE A 57 -3.85 -11.24 0.75
CA ILE A 57 -3.11 -10.57 -0.33
C ILE A 57 -1.70 -10.20 0.14
N ASP A 58 -1.57 -9.72 1.37
CA ASP A 58 -0.30 -9.32 1.98
C ASP A 58 0.65 -10.50 2.14
N THR A 59 0.18 -11.65 2.62
CA THR A 59 1.01 -12.85 2.75
C THR A 59 1.48 -13.35 1.39
N LYS A 60 0.59 -13.45 0.40
CA LYS A 60 0.96 -13.86 -0.96
C LYS A 60 1.94 -12.88 -1.61
N SER A 61 1.69 -11.59 -1.48
CA SER A 61 2.57 -10.55 -2.02
C SER A 61 3.95 -10.61 -1.36
N MET A 62 4.01 -10.79 -0.04
CA MET A 62 5.27 -10.93 0.70
C MET A 62 6.07 -12.15 0.23
N ILE A 63 5.44 -13.30 0.02
CA ILE A 63 6.10 -14.49 -0.53
C ILE A 63 6.74 -14.19 -1.89
N ASN A 64 6.02 -13.48 -2.78
CA ASN A 64 6.54 -13.09 -4.08
C ASN A 64 7.68 -12.06 -3.98
N ILE A 65 7.59 -11.10 -3.06
CA ILE A 65 8.66 -10.11 -2.78
C ILE A 65 9.93 -10.83 -2.29
N LEU A 66 9.80 -11.74 -1.33
CA LEU A 66 10.93 -12.54 -0.83
C LEU A 66 11.53 -13.40 -1.93
N ALA A 67 10.69 -14.07 -2.74
CA ALA A 67 11.17 -14.86 -3.88
C ALA A 67 11.93 -14.00 -4.91
N THR A 68 11.47 -12.77 -5.13
CA THR A 68 12.14 -11.80 -6.00
C THR A 68 13.47 -11.33 -5.40
N PHE A 69 13.50 -11.00 -4.11
CA PHE A 69 14.70 -10.58 -3.39
C PHE A 69 15.78 -11.67 -3.37
N PHE A 70 15.39 -12.90 -3.04
CA PHE A 70 16.30 -14.04 -3.02
C PHE A 70 16.57 -14.64 -4.40
N GLY A 71 15.91 -14.16 -5.46
CA GLY A 71 16.01 -14.72 -6.83
C GLY A 71 15.65 -16.22 -6.93
N ARG A 72 15.07 -16.79 -5.87
CA ARG A 72 14.63 -18.18 -5.75
C ARG A 72 13.50 -18.25 -4.72
N SER A 73 12.65 -19.27 -4.81
CA SER A 73 11.69 -19.56 -3.75
C SER A 73 12.40 -19.92 -2.45
N VAL A 74 11.97 -19.37 -1.32
CA VAL A 74 12.50 -19.71 0.02
C VAL A 74 12.34 -21.22 0.30
N PHE A 75 11.18 -21.76 -0.06
CA PHE A 75 10.87 -23.20 -0.03
C PHE A 75 10.48 -23.67 -1.43
N GLU A 76 11.14 -24.72 -1.94
CA GLU A 76 10.91 -25.26 -3.30
C GLU A 76 9.56 -26.01 -3.38
N ASP A 77 9.16 -26.68 -2.29
CA ASP A 77 7.93 -27.50 -2.23
C ASP A 77 6.64 -26.73 -1.87
N ALA A 78 6.67 -25.40 -1.88
CA ALA A 78 5.51 -24.61 -1.50
C ALA A 78 4.58 -24.38 -2.71
N ASP A 79 3.59 -25.26 -2.86
CA ASP A 79 2.42 -24.96 -3.67
C ASP A 79 1.66 -23.77 -3.09
N LEU A 80 1.56 -22.69 -3.86
CA LEU A 80 1.03 -21.37 -3.46
C LEU A 80 -0.41 -21.37 -2.92
N LYS A 81 -1.14 -22.47 -3.11
CA LYS A 81 -2.51 -22.60 -2.61
C LYS A 81 -2.55 -22.67 -1.08
N ASP A 82 -1.46 -23.08 -0.45
CA ASP A 82 -1.34 -23.19 1.00
C ASP A 82 -0.31 -22.19 1.56
N TYR A 83 -0.56 -20.89 1.41
CA TYR A 83 0.24 -19.84 2.06
C TYR A 83 0.34 -20.01 3.59
N LYS A 84 -0.61 -20.73 4.21
CA LYS A 84 -0.54 -21.13 5.63
C LYS A 84 0.61 -22.09 5.92
N ASN A 85 0.86 -23.04 5.03
CA ASN A 85 2.00 -23.96 5.14
C ASN A 85 3.34 -23.20 5.07
N PHE A 86 3.39 -22.09 4.32
CA PHE A 86 4.59 -21.25 4.28
C PHE A 86 4.87 -20.58 5.64
N GLU A 87 3.84 -20.01 6.29
CA GLU A 87 4.00 -19.42 7.62
C GLU A 87 4.34 -20.48 8.68
N GLU A 88 3.70 -21.66 8.63
CA GLU A 88 4.02 -22.79 9.52
C GLU A 88 5.48 -23.23 9.37
N LYS A 89 5.97 -23.38 8.13
CA LYS A 89 7.39 -23.72 7.87
C LYS A 89 8.35 -22.64 8.37
N LEU A 90 8.00 -21.37 8.28
CA LEU A 90 8.82 -20.29 8.85
C LEU A 90 8.89 -20.40 10.38
N THR A 91 7.76 -20.67 11.04
CA THR A 91 7.73 -20.86 12.49
C THR A 91 8.49 -22.10 12.94
N ASP A 92 8.46 -23.19 12.16
CA ASP A 92 9.24 -24.40 12.43
C ASP A 92 10.75 -24.13 12.33
N CYS A 93 11.17 -23.22 11.45
CA CYS A 93 12.55 -22.72 11.37
C CYS A 93 12.87 -21.68 12.46
N GLY A 94 11.93 -21.33 13.35
CA GLY A 94 12.11 -20.39 14.44
C GLY A 94 12.10 -18.92 14.03
N VAL A 95 11.54 -18.56 12.87
CA VAL A 95 11.33 -17.16 12.46
C VAL A 95 10.19 -16.57 13.30
N GLU A 96 10.45 -15.44 13.97
CA GLU A 96 9.48 -14.83 14.90
C GLU A 96 8.62 -13.78 14.19
N THR A 97 9.19 -13.12 13.19
CA THR A 97 8.51 -12.07 12.43
C THR A 97 7.44 -12.64 11.48
N THR A 98 6.20 -12.17 11.61
CA THR A 98 5.12 -12.63 10.72
C THR A 98 5.15 -11.91 9.37
N LEU A 99 4.72 -12.60 8.29
CA LEU A 99 4.63 -12.00 6.96
C LEU A 99 3.76 -10.74 6.93
N THR A 100 2.67 -10.75 7.72
CA THR A 100 1.76 -9.60 7.80
C THR A 100 2.35 -8.41 8.55
N GLU A 101 3.31 -8.61 9.44
CA GLU A 101 4.03 -7.52 10.11
C GLU A 101 5.15 -6.96 9.25
N ALA A 102 5.83 -7.83 8.49
CA ALA A 102 6.83 -7.44 7.51
C ALA A 102 6.24 -6.55 6.39
N MET A 103 4.97 -6.75 6.01
CA MET A 103 4.29 -5.88 5.03
C MET A 103 3.95 -4.47 5.56
N LYS A 104 4.07 -4.20 6.87
CA LYS A 104 3.69 -2.90 7.46
C LYS A 104 4.80 -1.86 7.44
N SER A 105 6.05 -2.31 7.46
CA SER A 105 7.21 -1.42 7.43
C SER A 105 8.40 -2.11 6.82
N PHE A 106 9.20 -1.33 6.10
CA PHE A 106 10.46 -1.80 5.56
C PHE A 106 11.41 -2.35 6.64
N GLU A 107 11.42 -1.76 7.84
CA GLU A 107 12.23 -2.26 8.97
C GLU A 107 11.88 -3.70 9.35
N ASN A 108 10.59 -4.04 9.36
CA ASN A 108 10.15 -5.40 9.65
C ASN A 108 10.48 -6.36 8.50
N LEU A 109 10.37 -5.90 7.26
CA LEU A 109 10.79 -6.66 6.08
C LEU A 109 12.29 -7.00 6.14
N ALA A 110 13.14 -6.03 6.47
CA ALA A 110 14.57 -6.22 6.59
C ALA A 110 14.93 -7.24 7.69
N LYS A 111 14.28 -7.14 8.87
CA LYS A 111 14.42 -8.12 9.96
C LYS A 111 14.00 -9.52 9.53
N LEU A 112 12.85 -9.65 8.85
CA LEU A 112 12.37 -10.93 8.34
C LEU A 112 13.37 -11.55 7.35
N THR A 113 13.93 -10.74 6.44
CA THR A 113 14.94 -11.27 5.50
C THR A 113 16.20 -11.74 6.20
N GLU A 114 16.68 -11.01 7.21
CA GLU A 114 17.84 -11.41 8.00
C GLU A 114 17.55 -12.70 8.80
N GLU A 115 16.36 -12.83 9.41
CA GLU A 115 15.95 -14.06 10.08
C GLU A 115 15.87 -15.25 9.11
N ILE A 116 15.34 -15.06 7.91
CA ILE A 116 15.26 -16.12 6.90
C ILE A 116 16.65 -16.54 6.44
N GLU A 117 17.55 -15.58 6.17
CA GLU A 117 18.94 -15.90 5.78
C GLU A 117 19.65 -16.68 6.88
N ASN A 118 19.55 -16.21 8.13
CA ASN A 118 20.27 -16.80 9.26
C ASN A 118 19.68 -18.12 9.76
N LYS A 119 18.36 -18.33 9.63
CA LYS A 119 17.68 -19.51 10.20
C LYS A 119 17.25 -20.52 9.14
N VAL A 120 16.87 -20.10 7.94
CA VAL A 120 16.37 -21.04 6.90
C VAL A 120 17.50 -21.49 5.99
N PHE A 121 18.34 -20.56 5.53
CA PHE A 121 19.42 -20.93 4.60
C PHE A 121 20.61 -21.59 5.30
N SER A 122 20.95 -21.19 6.52
CA SER A 122 21.95 -21.91 7.34
C SER A 122 21.58 -23.38 7.56
N LEU A 123 20.32 -23.67 7.93
CA LEU A 123 19.84 -25.04 8.13
C LEU A 123 19.86 -25.87 6.85
N LYS A 124 19.56 -25.26 5.69
CA LYS A 124 19.69 -25.93 4.40
C LYS A 124 21.15 -26.18 4.01
N GLU A 125 22.04 -25.25 4.33
CA GLU A 125 23.48 -25.40 4.09
C GLU A 125 24.06 -26.54 4.95
N ASP A 126 23.68 -26.63 6.22
CA ASP A 126 24.08 -27.71 7.13
C ASP A 126 23.55 -29.07 6.66
N ALA A 127 22.29 -29.13 6.18
CA ALA A 127 21.70 -30.34 5.63
C ALA A 127 22.38 -30.79 4.31
N ILE A 128 22.76 -29.84 3.44
CA ILE A 128 23.53 -30.14 2.22
C ILE A 128 24.94 -30.63 2.57
N LEU A 129 25.58 -30.04 3.58
CA LEU A 129 26.88 -30.44 4.09
C LEU A 129 26.83 -31.86 4.67
N GLU A 130 25.84 -32.18 5.51
CA GLU A 130 25.60 -33.55 6.02
C GLU A 130 25.39 -34.56 4.88
N TYR A 131 24.63 -34.21 3.83
CA TYR A 131 24.42 -35.07 2.68
C TYR A 131 25.69 -35.27 1.82
N GLN A 132 26.56 -34.25 1.73
CA GLN A 132 27.86 -34.34 1.04
C GLN A 132 28.96 -35.03 1.86
N GLU A 133 28.77 -35.25 3.16
CA GLU A 133 29.71 -35.99 4.02
C GLU A 133 29.88 -37.47 3.63
N MET A 134 29.07 -38.01 2.71
CA MET A 134 29.28 -39.34 2.14
C MET A 134 30.40 -39.43 1.08
N SER A 135 30.96 -38.31 0.61
CA SER A 135 32.05 -38.35 -0.39
C SER A 135 33.43 -38.28 0.29
N LEU A 136 34.21 -39.36 0.18
CA LEU A 136 35.50 -39.58 0.86
C LEU A 136 36.54 -38.46 0.75
N TRP A 137 36.39 -37.53 -0.20
CA TRP A 137 37.29 -36.40 -0.44
C TRP A 137 37.09 -35.21 0.52
N THR A 138 35.89 -35.00 1.07
CA THR A 138 35.62 -33.88 2.01
C THR A 138 36.28 -34.06 3.37
N ARG A 139 36.64 -35.28 3.78
CA ARG A 139 37.45 -35.53 4.99
C ARG A 139 38.91 -35.08 4.84
N GLY A 140 39.50 -35.24 3.65
CA GLY A 140 40.89 -34.85 3.39
C GLY A 140 41.10 -33.33 3.40
N LEU A 141 40.15 -32.57 2.85
CA LEU A 141 40.20 -31.10 2.80
C LEU A 141 40.05 -30.43 4.18
N ARG A 142 39.36 -31.08 5.13
CA ARG A 142 39.21 -30.58 6.52
C ARG A 142 40.53 -30.58 7.30
N TYR A 143 41.45 -31.51 7.01
CA TYR A 143 42.78 -31.56 7.64
C TYR A 143 43.75 -30.50 7.11
N LEU A 144 43.45 -29.89 5.96
CA LEU A 144 44.29 -28.88 5.30
C LEU A 144 43.91 -27.43 5.63
N GLY A 145 43.02 -27.20 6.59
CA GLY A 145 42.76 -25.86 7.15
C GLY A 145 42.12 -24.85 6.18
N PHE A 146 41.63 -25.29 5.02
CA PHE A 146 40.84 -24.45 4.12
C PHE A 146 39.43 -24.28 4.69
N LYS A 147 39.22 -23.28 5.54
CA LYS A 147 37.88 -22.70 5.74
C LYS A 147 37.43 -22.18 4.37
N THR A 148 36.51 -22.89 3.74
CA THR A 148 36.10 -22.69 2.37
C THR A 148 35.43 -21.32 2.18
N ASN A 149 36.11 -20.43 1.47
CA ASN A 149 35.57 -19.23 0.79
C ASN A 149 34.52 -19.55 -0.30
N VAL A 150 33.97 -20.77 -0.31
CA VAL A 150 32.97 -21.26 -1.27
C VAL A 150 31.57 -20.68 -0.94
N LEU A 151 31.38 -20.24 0.32
CA LEU A 151 30.14 -19.65 0.83
C LEU A 151 29.77 -18.33 0.15
N ASN A 152 30.75 -17.45 -0.13
CA ASN A 152 30.50 -16.17 -0.81
C ASN A 152 30.06 -16.31 -2.28
N PHE A 153 30.21 -17.50 -2.87
CA PHE A 153 29.80 -17.76 -4.25
C PHE A 153 28.34 -18.21 -4.35
N LEU A 154 27.77 -18.74 -3.26
CA LEU A 154 26.41 -19.29 -3.22
C LEU A 154 25.38 -18.30 -2.67
N THR A 155 25.81 -17.33 -1.86
CA THR A 155 24.97 -16.22 -1.39
C THR A 155 25.58 -14.90 -1.87
N PRO A 156 25.13 -14.34 -3.02
CA PRO A 156 25.51 -12.97 -3.35
C PRO A 156 25.09 -12.08 -2.18
N ASN A 157 25.96 -11.14 -1.77
CA ASN A 157 25.68 -10.16 -0.72
C ASN A 157 24.46 -9.32 -1.15
N ARG A 158 23.27 -9.78 -0.80
CA ARG A 158 21.99 -9.20 -1.20
C ARG A 158 21.60 -8.21 -0.12
N GLN A 159 21.65 -6.95 -0.50
CA GLN A 159 21.23 -5.86 0.37
C GLN A 159 20.00 -5.21 -0.23
N TRP A 160 19.09 -4.82 0.64
CA TRP A 160 17.96 -3.99 0.26
C TRP A 160 18.45 -2.62 -0.21
N GLN A 161 18.02 -2.21 -1.39
CA GLN A 161 18.19 -0.87 -1.92
C GLN A 161 16.81 -0.20 -1.97
N CYS A 162 16.60 0.80 -1.11
CA CYS A 162 15.41 1.62 -1.15
C CYS A 162 15.68 2.90 -1.94
N LYS A 163 14.78 3.23 -2.85
CA LYS A 163 14.81 4.45 -3.66
C LYS A 163 13.49 5.21 -3.54
N GLU A 164 13.60 6.51 -3.45
CA GLU A 164 12.46 7.42 -3.56
C GLU A 164 12.24 7.72 -5.05
N LEU A 165 11.07 7.33 -5.55
CA LEU A 165 10.65 7.50 -6.93
C LEU A 165 9.31 8.25 -6.95
N GLU A 166 9.38 9.54 -7.26
CA GLU A 166 8.22 10.45 -7.29
C GLU A 166 7.43 10.46 -5.97
N HIS A 167 6.28 9.78 -5.93
CA HIS A 167 5.38 9.69 -4.77
C HIS A 167 5.53 8.38 -3.97
N PHE A 168 6.51 7.54 -4.33
CA PHE A 168 6.68 6.20 -3.79
C PHE A 168 8.07 5.99 -3.21
N SER A 169 8.15 5.22 -2.14
CA SER A 169 9.38 4.61 -1.64
C SER A 169 9.36 3.14 -2.07
N VAL A 170 10.28 2.75 -2.95
CA VAL A 170 10.38 1.37 -3.48
C VAL A 170 11.65 0.73 -2.94
N CYS A 171 11.53 -0.47 -2.39
CA CYS A 171 12.67 -1.25 -1.92
C CYS A 171 12.77 -2.56 -2.71
N SER A 172 13.95 -2.77 -3.30
CA SER A 172 14.29 -3.95 -4.09
C SER A 172 15.65 -4.50 -3.67
N SER A 173 16.00 -5.71 -4.14
CA SER A 173 17.37 -6.21 -4.02
C SER A 173 18.34 -5.35 -4.83
N ASN A 174 19.58 -5.23 -4.39
CA ASN A 174 20.68 -4.61 -5.15
C ASN A 174 20.88 -5.16 -6.58
N ALA A 175 20.45 -6.39 -6.87
CA ALA A 175 20.49 -6.98 -8.21
C ALA A 175 19.38 -6.47 -9.15
N LEU A 176 18.33 -5.84 -8.61
CA LEU A 176 17.15 -5.39 -9.34
C LEU A 176 16.97 -3.88 -9.13
N GLU A 177 17.45 -3.08 -10.07
CA GLU A 177 17.39 -1.63 -9.98
C GLU A 177 16.10 -1.08 -10.60
N ILE A 178 15.10 -0.77 -9.78
CA ILE A 178 13.87 -0.11 -10.25
C ILE A 178 14.15 1.36 -10.56
N LYS A 179 13.92 1.78 -11.81
CA LYS A 179 14.13 3.17 -12.26
C LYS A 179 12.88 4.03 -12.20
N GLN A 180 11.71 3.43 -12.35
CA GLN A 180 10.44 4.15 -12.41
C GLN A 180 9.29 3.30 -11.87
N VAL A 181 8.29 3.98 -11.32
CA VAL A 181 7.01 3.41 -10.91
C VAL A 181 5.94 3.91 -11.85
N LEU A 182 5.15 3.00 -12.43
CA LEU A 182 4.05 3.33 -13.32
C LEU A 182 2.71 3.04 -12.65
N LEU A 183 1.76 3.95 -12.83
CA LEU A 183 0.38 3.75 -12.43
C LEU A 183 -0.41 3.20 -13.61
N ASN A 184 -0.94 1.99 -13.47
CA ASN A 184 -1.72 1.35 -14.52
C ASN A 184 -3.19 1.86 -14.51
N ASP A 185 -3.78 2.00 -15.70
CA ASP A 185 -5.14 2.52 -15.92
C ASP A 185 -6.28 1.69 -15.28
N CYS A 186 -5.97 0.56 -14.67
CA CYS A 186 -6.98 -0.36 -14.17
C CYS A 186 -7.60 0.03 -12.82
N CYS A 187 -6.85 0.69 -11.93
CA CYS A 187 -7.29 0.94 -10.55
C CYS A 187 -6.95 2.32 -9.99
N TYR A 188 -6.18 3.15 -10.70
CA TYR A 188 -5.83 4.53 -10.32
C TYR A 188 -5.70 4.74 -8.78
N PRO A 189 -4.76 4.01 -8.12
CA PRO A 189 -4.66 4.05 -6.68
C PRO A 189 -4.33 5.48 -6.23
N LYS A 190 -5.03 5.96 -5.20
CA LYS A 190 -4.83 7.26 -4.61
C LYS A 190 -3.92 7.16 -3.39
N TYR A 191 -3.31 8.28 -3.03
CA TYR A 191 -2.48 8.37 -1.84
C TYR A 191 -3.23 7.85 -0.60
N GLY A 192 -2.58 6.99 0.18
CA GLY A 192 -3.20 6.34 1.35
C GLY A 192 -3.92 5.03 1.05
N ASP A 193 -4.15 4.70 -0.23
CA ASP A 193 -4.66 3.38 -0.59
C ASP A 193 -3.64 2.29 -0.28
N GLU A 194 -4.14 1.10 0.04
CA GLU A 194 -3.28 -0.07 0.19
C GLU A 194 -2.84 -0.57 -1.19
N ILE A 195 -1.55 -0.43 -1.48
CA ILE A 195 -0.95 -0.72 -2.78
C ILE A 195 -0.01 -1.92 -2.75
N ILE A 196 0.28 -2.46 -3.93
CA ILE A 196 1.30 -3.46 -4.23
C ILE A 196 2.00 -3.08 -5.53
N ALA A 197 3.28 -3.48 -5.67
CA ALA A 197 4.06 -3.23 -6.87
C ALA A 197 4.46 -4.54 -7.54
N ILE A 198 4.12 -4.65 -8.83
CA ILE A 198 4.41 -5.81 -9.67
C ILE A 198 5.49 -5.40 -10.68
N VAL A 199 6.51 -6.23 -10.84
CA VAL A 199 7.61 -5.98 -11.77
C VAL A 199 7.29 -6.67 -13.09
N THR A 200 7.39 -5.91 -14.19
CA THR A 200 7.03 -6.38 -15.53
C THR A 200 8.08 -7.29 -16.16
N ASP A 201 9.30 -6.78 -16.37
CA ASP A 201 10.42 -7.51 -16.96
C ASP A 201 11.64 -7.40 -16.03
N LEU A 202 12.45 -8.45 -15.95
CA LEU A 202 13.69 -8.44 -15.19
C LEU A 202 14.82 -7.71 -15.94
N LYS A 203 14.72 -7.54 -17.27
CA LYS A 203 15.74 -6.85 -18.09
C LYS A 203 15.66 -5.33 -18.00
N ASP A 204 14.45 -4.78 -17.99
CA ASP A 204 14.19 -3.35 -17.78
C ASP A 204 13.11 -3.20 -16.70
N PRO A 205 13.50 -3.31 -15.42
CA PRO A 205 12.57 -3.52 -14.34
C PRO A 205 11.81 -2.25 -13.98
N LYS A 206 10.54 -2.25 -14.38
CA LYS A 206 9.54 -1.22 -14.08
C LYS A 206 8.56 -1.78 -13.07
N ALA A 207 8.36 -1.05 -11.97
CA ALA A 207 7.36 -1.37 -10.98
C ALA A 207 6.02 -0.77 -11.41
N ILE A 208 4.97 -1.58 -11.48
CA ILE A 208 3.61 -1.12 -11.72
C ILE A 208 2.86 -1.16 -10.39
N ALA A 209 2.43 0.01 -9.93
CA ALA A 209 1.66 0.14 -8.70
C ALA A 209 0.17 -0.15 -8.96
N HIS A 210 -0.38 -1.03 -8.14
CA HIS A 210 -1.79 -1.41 -8.16
C HIS A 210 -2.39 -1.29 -6.76
N HIS A 211 -3.68 -0.96 -6.66
CA HIS A 211 -4.42 -1.16 -5.41
C HIS A 211 -4.48 -2.67 -5.12
N LYS A 212 -4.26 -3.09 -3.86
CA LYS A 212 -4.36 -4.49 -3.40
C LYS A 212 -5.64 -5.24 -3.82
N PHE A 213 -6.78 -4.55 -3.93
CA PHE A 213 -8.04 -5.19 -4.37
C PHE A 213 -8.24 -5.17 -5.90
N CYS A 214 -7.22 -4.79 -6.67
CA CYS A 214 -7.29 -4.82 -8.13
C CYS A 214 -7.35 -6.27 -8.64
N LYS A 215 -8.34 -6.56 -9.50
CA LYS A 215 -8.54 -7.92 -10.06
C LYS A 215 -7.34 -8.42 -10.86
N LYS A 216 -6.72 -7.54 -11.66
CA LYS A 216 -5.54 -7.89 -12.47
C LYS A 216 -4.35 -8.21 -11.57
N ALA A 217 -4.09 -7.34 -10.61
CA ALA A 217 -2.99 -7.51 -9.66
C ALA A 217 -3.14 -8.80 -8.84
N ILE A 218 -4.35 -9.13 -8.38
CA ILE A 218 -4.60 -10.39 -7.66
C ILE A 218 -4.27 -11.61 -8.53
N ALA A 219 -4.63 -11.60 -9.82
CA ALA A 219 -4.31 -12.71 -10.72
C ALA A 219 -2.79 -12.85 -10.93
N GLU A 220 -2.07 -11.74 -11.01
CA GLU A 220 -0.61 -11.73 -11.13
C GLU A 220 0.09 -12.17 -9.83
N VAL A 221 -0.42 -11.76 -8.67
CA VAL A 221 0.02 -12.23 -7.34
C VAL A 221 -0.14 -13.75 -7.24
N ASP A 222 -1.32 -14.27 -7.61
CA ASP A 222 -1.59 -15.71 -7.62
C ASP A 222 -0.72 -16.47 -8.65
N SER A 223 -0.20 -15.78 -9.68
CA SER A 223 0.64 -16.34 -10.75
C SER A 223 2.15 -16.27 -10.45
N LYS A 224 2.58 -15.91 -9.23
CA LYS A 224 4.00 -15.77 -8.84
C LYS A 224 4.78 -14.73 -9.65
N VAL A 225 4.11 -13.70 -10.16
CA VAL A 225 4.82 -12.63 -10.89
C VAL A 225 5.77 -11.92 -9.91
N PRO A 226 7.00 -11.55 -10.33
CA PRO A 226 7.94 -10.84 -9.48
C PRO A 226 7.36 -9.54 -8.91
N MET A 227 7.64 -9.27 -7.64
CA MET A 227 7.09 -8.14 -6.89
C MET A 227 8.18 -7.44 -6.10
N VAL A 228 7.98 -6.16 -5.82
CA VAL A 228 8.87 -5.36 -4.97
C VAL A 228 8.08 -4.70 -3.86
N TYR A 229 8.78 -4.38 -2.78
CA TYR A 229 8.17 -3.63 -1.69
C TYR A 229 7.94 -2.19 -2.13
N ILE A 230 6.75 -1.66 -1.85
CA ILE A 230 6.37 -0.29 -2.17
C ILE A 230 5.57 0.30 -1.03
N GLU A 231 5.89 1.54 -0.70
CA GLU A 231 5.11 2.39 0.20
C GLU A 231 4.85 3.73 -0.48
N TRP A 232 3.76 4.39 -0.07
CA TRP A 232 3.59 5.81 -0.36
C TRP A 232 4.65 6.59 0.41
N HIS A 233 5.29 7.56 -0.25
CA HIS A 233 6.17 8.50 0.44
C HIS A 233 5.38 9.21 1.54
N LYS A 234 5.93 9.34 2.75
CA LYS A 234 5.26 10.07 3.83
C LYS A 234 5.05 11.51 3.38
N ARG A 235 3.81 12.02 3.43
CA ARG A 235 3.49 13.40 3.05
C ARG A 235 4.33 14.36 3.89
N ASP A 236 5.35 14.95 3.26
CA ASP A 236 6.05 16.14 3.75
C ASP A 236 5.19 17.39 3.58
N ARG A 237 4.04 17.28 2.89
CA ARG A 237 3.10 18.36 2.63
C ARG A 237 1.66 18.02 2.98
N THR A 238 1.01 18.95 3.67
CA THR A 238 -0.42 18.95 3.99
C THR A 238 -1.20 19.80 3.00
N ILE A 239 -2.33 19.29 2.51
CA ILE A 239 -3.26 20.03 1.67
C ILE A 239 -4.39 20.55 2.55
N TYR A 240 -4.70 21.83 2.44
CA TYR A 240 -5.83 22.48 3.08
C TYR A 240 -6.87 22.86 2.04
N LYS A 241 -8.14 22.62 2.38
CA LYS A 241 -9.30 23.17 1.67
C LYS A 241 -9.92 24.25 2.54
N MET A 242 -10.05 25.44 1.95
CA MET A 242 -10.55 26.62 2.64
C MET A 242 -11.73 27.21 1.88
N MET A 243 -12.86 27.33 2.57
CA MET A 243 -14.02 28.09 2.12
C MET A 243 -13.90 29.52 2.65
N PHE A 244 -13.72 30.47 1.73
CA PHE A 244 -13.41 31.85 2.06
C PHE A 244 -14.50 32.79 1.52
N TYR A 245 -14.99 33.69 2.37
CA TYR A 245 -15.99 34.70 2.02
C TYR A 245 -15.34 35.96 1.45
N LEU A 246 -15.61 36.25 0.18
CA LEU A 246 -15.04 37.40 -0.53
C LEU A 246 -15.75 38.71 -0.18
N GLY A 247 -17.06 38.67 0.06
CA GLY A 247 -17.90 39.85 0.23
C GLY A 247 -17.85 40.80 -0.98
N GLU A 248 -18.24 42.06 -0.78
CA GLU A 248 -18.34 43.08 -1.84
C GLU A 248 -17.06 43.91 -2.05
N LYS A 249 -16.00 43.63 -1.27
CA LYS A 249 -14.75 44.39 -1.35
C LYS A 249 -13.94 43.98 -2.58
N LYS A 250 -13.42 44.98 -3.31
CA LYS A 250 -12.51 44.75 -4.43
C LYS A 250 -11.22 44.07 -3.96
N SER A 251 -10.62 43.24 -4.84
CA SER A 251 -9.30 42.60 -4.70
C SER A 251 -9.08 41.66 -3.50
N VAL A 252 -10.13 41.15 -2.85
CA VAL A 252 -9.98 40.26 -1.68
C VAL A 252 -9.34 38.92 -2.05
N LEU A 253 -9.79 38.28 -3.14
CA LEU A 253 -9.22 37.01 -3.60
C LEU A 253 -7.73 37.16 -3.94
N ALA A 254 -7.36 38.20 -4.69
CA ALA A 254 -5.97 38.48 -5.04
C ALA A 254 -5.09 38.68 -3.79
N SER A 255 -5.62 39.36 -2.77
CA SER A 255 -4.92 39.57 -1.50
C SER A 255 -4.71 38.27 -0.74
N LEU A 256 -5.69 37.36 -0.78
CA LEU A 256 -5.60 36.03 -0.16
C LEU A 256 -4.55 35.17 -0.86
N LEU A 257 -4.60 35.06 -2.19
CA LEU A 257 -3.64 34.28 -2.97
C LEU A 257 -2.21 34.83 -2.81
N THR A 258 -2.06 36.15 -2.79
CA THR A 258 -0.77 36.80 -2.51
C THR A 258 -0.26 36.47 -1.11
N PHE A 259 -1.16 36.44 -0.11
CA PHE A 259 -0.80 36.07 1.24
C PHE A 259 -0.36 34.60 1.33
N LEU A 260 -1.07 33.67 0.68
CA LEU A 260 -0.67 32.25 0.65
C LEU A 260 0.70 32.08 -0.01
N ASN A 261 0.91 32.71 -1.17
CA ASN A 261 2.18 32.63 -1.88
C ASN A 261 3.37 33.19 -1.06
N ARG A 262 3.16 34.28 -0.30
CA ARG A 262 4.19 34.85 0.60
C ARG A 262 4.58 33.93 1.75
N ASN A 263 3.72 33.00 2.13
CA ASN A 263 3.97 32.02 3.19
C ASN A 263 4.33 30.64 2.62
N GLU A 264 4.90 30.60 1.41
CA GLU A 264 5.38 29.36 0.76
C GLU A 264 4.28 28.30 0.55
N CYS A 265 3.02 28.71 0.49
CA CYS A 265 1.92 27.81 0.16
C CYS A 265 1.81 27.66 -1.36
N ASN A 266 1.78 26.41 -1.84
CA ASN A 266 1.50 26.09 -3.23
C ASN A 266 -0.02 26.04 -3.46
N ILE A 267 -0.54 26.78 -4.44
CA ILE A 267 -1.98 26.81 -4.70
C ILE A 267 -2.34 25.64 -5.63
N VAL A 268 -3.11 24.68 -5.11
CA VAL A 268 -3.53 23.47 -5.83
C VAL A 268 -4.76 23.75 -6.70
N GLY A 269 -5.68 24.57 -6.21
CA GLY A 269 -6.91 24.89 -6.92
C GLY A 269 -7.65 26.09 -6.34
N VAL A 270 -8.38 26.80 -7.20
CA VAL A 270 -9.29 27.89 -6.81
C VAL A 270 -10.59 27.71 -7.56
N SER A 271 -11.69 27.55 -6.84
CA SER A 271 -13.05 27.46 -7.41
C SER A 271 -13.90 28.62 -6.91
N TYR A 272 -14.63 29.26 -7.83
CA TYR A 272 -15.49 30.38 -7.54
C TYR A 272 -16.91 30.09 -8.05
N LEU A 273 -17.86 29.98 -7.13
CA LEU A 273 -19.25 29.64 -7.41
C LEU A 273 -20.17 30.87 -7.53
N GLY A 274 -19.65 32.08 -7.29
CA GLY A 274 -20.46 33.30 -7.12
C GLY A 274 -21.05 33.93 -8.39
N TYR A 275 -20.81 33.40 -9.59
CA TYR A 275 -21.38 34.01 -10.81
C TYR A 275 -22.88 33.71 -11.00
N LYS A 276 -23.44 32.68 -10.34
CA LYS A 276 -24.85 32.26 -10.52
C LYS A 276 -25.75 32.47 -9.29
N ASP A 277 -25.18 32.52 -8.08
CA ASP A 277 -25.94 32.77 -6.85
C ASP A 277 -25.81 34.22 -6.39
N LYS A 278 -26.92 34.95 -6.37
CA LYS A 278 -26.99 36.37 -5.94
C LYS A 278 -26.59 36.62 -4.47
N TYR A 279 -26.36 35.57 -3.68
CA TYR A 279 -26.29 35.67 -2.22
C TYR A 279 -25.04 35.02 -1.59
N SER A 280 -24.15 34.39 -2.35
CA SER A 280 -22.99 33.67 -1.78
C SER A 280 -21.70 33.88 -2.58
N SER A 281 -20.98 34.96 -2.30
CA SER A 281 -19.63 35.22 -2.83
C SER A 281 -18.55 34.41 -2.11
N HIS A 282 -18.73 33.09 -1.98
CA HIS A 282 -17.72 32.21 -1.43
C HIS A 282 -16.78 31.74 -2.54
N CYS A 283 -15.49 31.66 -2.22
CA CYS A 283 -14.52 30.93 -3.02
C CYS A 283 -13.96 29.76 -2.23
N GLU A 284 -13.76 28.65 -2.92
CA GLU A 284 -13.00 27.53 -2.43
C GLU A 284 -11.55 27.69 -2.88
N VAL A 285 -10.62 27.61 -1.95
CA VAL A 285 -9.18 27.65 -2.21
C VAL A 285 -8.55 26.41 -1.60
N SER A 286 -7.89 25.63 -2.45
CA SER A 286 -7.09 24.47 -2.04
C SER A 286 -5.62 24.83 -2.16
N PHE A 287 -4.87 24.68 -1.08
CA PHE A 287 -3.44 24.97 -1.05
C PHE A 287 -2.66 23.91 -0.28
N GLU A 288 -1.39 23.76 -0.60
CA GLU A 288 -0.47 22.79 -0.06
C GLU A 288 0.67 23.51 0.67
N ILE A 289 1.01 23.05 1.86
CA ILE A 289 2.12 23.56 2.68
C ILE A 289 2.86 22.41 3.34
N ALA A 290 4.16 22.58 3.59
CA ALA A 290 4.95 21.63 4.34
C ALA A 290 4.31 21.29 5.71
N THR A 291 4.28 19.99 6.03
CA THR A 291 3.57 19.42 7.20
C THR A 291 4.09 20.00 8.52
N ASP A 292 5.38 20.30 8.60
CA ASP A 292 6.03 20.95 9.75
C ASP A 292 5.49 22.36 10.04
N LYS A 293 5.07 23.09 8.99
CA LYS A 293 4.52 24.44 9.08
C LYS A 293 2.98 24.48 9.10
N ALA A 294 2.31 23.32 9.02
CA ALA A 294 0.86 23.23 8.86
C ALA A 294 0.09 23.89 10.01
N ASP A 295 0.46 23.60 11.26
CA ASP A 295 -0.20 24.14 12.45
C ASP A 295 0.02 25.65 12.59
N TRP A 296 1.24 26.10 12.29
CA TRP A 296 1.59 27.52 12.26
C TRP A 296 0.77 28.28 11.22
N MET A 297 0.63 27.72 10.01
CA MET A 297 -0.14 28.35 8.92
C MET A 297 -1.62 28.42 9.25
N ARG A 298 -2.18 27.35 9.83
CA ARG A 298 -3.56 27.32 10.33
C ARG A 298 -3.80 28.42 11.36
N ALA A 299 -2.90 28.58 12.33
CA ALA A 299 -2.98 29.65 13.32
C ALA A 299 -2.86 31.05 12.68
N LEU A 300 -1.98 31.21 11.70
CA LEU A 300 -1.76 32.49 11.01
C LEU A 300 -2.98 32.91 10.17
N ILE A 301 -3.60 31.98 9.44
CA ILE A 301 -4.83 32.19 8.67
C ILE A 301 -5.96 32.60 9.61
N ASN A 302 -6.17 31.84 10.69
CA ASN A 302 -7.21 32.14 11.67
C ASN A 302 -6.99 33.50 12.34
N ARG A 303 -5.74 33.91 12.61
CA ARG A 303 -5.45 35.24 13.18
C ARG A 303 -5.78 36.38 12.22
N LYS A 304 -5.55 36.22 10.92
CA LYS A 304 -5.65 37.30 9.94
C LYS A 304 -7.02 37.41 9.27
N TYR A 305 -7.72 36.28 9.11
CA TYR A 305 -8.94 36.18 8.31
C TYR A 305 -10.08 35.48 9.05
N GLN A 306 -10.08 35.48 10.39
CA GLN A 306 -11.11 34.82 11.21
C GLN A 306 -12.55 35.16 10.80
N ASP A 307 -12.78 36.42 10.39
CA ASP A 307 -14.07 36.97 10.00
C ASP A 307 -14.56 36.53 8.61
N ARG A 308 -13.69 35.88 7.83
CA ARG A 308 -13.94 35.51 6.42
C ARG A 308 -13.83 34.03 6.13
N ILE A 309 -13.27 33.25 7.05
CA ILE A 309 -13.17 31.81 6.91
C ILE A 309 -14.51 31.21 7.31
N VAL A 310 -15.15 30.52 6.38
CA VAL A 310 -16.36 29.75 6.65
C VAL A 310 -15.98 28.35 7.13
N GLU A 311 -14.99 27.74 6.47
CA GLU A 311 -14.49 26.42 6.77
C GLU A 311 -13.03 26.31 6.37
N LEU A 312 -12.22 25.65 7.20
CA LEU A 312 -10.84 25.31 6.91
C LEU A 312 -10.61 23.87 7.39
N SER A 313 -10.47 22.95 6.44
CA SER A 313 -10.21 21.54 6.70
C SER A 313 -8.88 21.14 6.12
N SER A 314 -8.10 20.35 6.86
CA SER A 314 -6.99 19.61 6.27
C SER A 314 -7.58 18.43 5.50
N LEU A 315 -7.18 18.28 4.25
CA LEU A 315 -7.52 17.11 3.45
C LEU A 315 -6.55 16.01 3.84
N ASP A 316 -6.85 15.36 4.96
CA ASP A 316 -6.09 14.22 5.46
C ASP A 316 -6.23 13.04 4.48
N ASP A 317 -7.34 12.98 3.72
CA ASP A 317 -7.68 11.88 2.84
C ASP A 317 -7.69 12.30 1.35
N ALA A 318 -7.04 11.49 0.49
CA ALA A 318 -6.93 11.78 -0.95
C ALA A 318 -8.28 11.76 -1.70
N TYR A 319 -9.35 11.35 -1.02
CA TYR A 319 -10.71 11.27 -1.53
C TYR A 319 -11.53 12.55 -1.35
N GLU A 320 -11.06 13.50 -0.56
CA GLU A 320 -11.80 14.75 -0.28
C GLU A 320 -11.49 15.88 -1.29
N ILE A 321 -10.61 15.64 -2.27
CA ILE A 321 -10.17 16.62 -3.28
C ILE A 321 -11.19 16.77 -4.45
N GLN A 322 -12.32 16.07 -4.44
CA GLN A 322 -13.29 16.09 -5.56
C GLN A 322 -14.39 17.14 -5.48
#